data_AF-A0A1G1PMA6-F1
#
_entry.id   AF-A0A1G1PMA6-F1
#
_cell.length_a   1.000
_cell.length_b   1.000
_cell.length_c   1.000
_cell.angle_alpha   90.00
_cell.angle_beta   90.00
_cell.angle_gamma   90.00
#
_symmetry.space_group_name_H-M   'P 1'
#
loop_
_entity.id
_entity.type
_entity.pdbx_description
1 polymer ?
#
loop_
_entity_poly.entity_id
_entity_poly.type
_entity_poly.pdbx_seq_one_letter_code
_entity_poly.pdbx_strand_id
1 'polypeptide(L)'
;MFESLKLYKGEEADLAQVHGRLVELGYKRQPKVAEEGDFAQRGGILDIFPVTFDEPVRLEFDADKLVHIKSFDIATGTSFLDHQMAIVLPVKGIVPRKLKTRRIPGIDISEDLPISNFIDISPGDHVVHVKHGIGRYKGIERVKEPKGLIDYIVLEYAEGAKLFVPMADMNLIQKYIGFEGRPPKLYKLGTRAWALAKARAQKGIYSLALEYIEIQAKREALKGYTFSKDTDWQAELEKSFPFKDTPAQLRATKEIKHDMESPKPMDRLVCGDVGYGKTEVALRAAFKAVADNKQVAMLVPTTILAEQHYATFKDRMKKFPVNIEMLSRFRSGAEQKEIIAGIKDGSVDIIIGTHRLLSHDVYFKNLGLVIIDEEQRFGVKHKERLKRMRLLVDVLTLTATPIPRTLYMSLMGIKDMSVIDTPPENRIPVATKVTEFDERAIKEGIARELKRGGQVFFVNNRIQGLNKLAERLKEMVPNARIEEAHGQMPAHELENVMIGFIKGEIDVLVSTAIVQSGIDIPNANTIFVNRADMFGLADLYQLRGRVGRYIVQAYSYFLYPKGWQLPKDAEARLKAIEEHTELGSGFKIAMEDLELRGAGNLLGTEQHGFIQAVGFDLYCRLLRSTIAGLRKGLPS
;
A
#
# COMPACT_ATOMS: atom_id res chain seq x y z
N MET A 1 -18.24 -37.17 5.58
CA MET A 1 -16.89 -37.70 5.84
C MET A 1 -16.00 -37.11 4.76
N PHE A 2 -15.04 -36.25 5.09
CA PHE A 2 -14.24 -35.54 4.08
C PHE A 2 -13.36 -36.56 3.32
N GLU A 3 -13.47 -36.61 1.99
CA GLU A 3 -12.55 -37.38 1.16
C GLU A 3 -11.12 -36.85 1.38
N SER A 4 -10.19 -37.72 1.73
CA SER A 4 -8.80 -37.34 2.01
C SER A 4 -7.87 -38.47 1.58
N LEU A 5 -6.69 -38.11 1.11
CA LEU A 5 -5.60 -39.05 0.82
C LEU A 5 -4.60 -38.98 1.97
N LYS A 6 -4.42 -40.09 2.69
CA LYS A 6 -3.48 -40.20 3.79
C LYS A 6 -2.33 -41.07 3.33
N LEU A 7 -1.12 -40.56 3.49
CA LEU A 7 0.11 -41.25 3.14
C LEU A 7 1.00 -41.39 4.38
N TYR A 8 1.54 -42.57 4.61
CA TYR A 8 2.39 -42.90 5.75
C TYR A 8 3.77 -43.34 5.30
N LYS A 9 4.80 -42.85 6.00
CA LYS A 9 6.17 -43.28 5.75
C LYS A 9 6.30 -44.79 6.01
N GLY A 10 6.80 -45.51 5.01
CA GLY A 10 7.02 -46.95 5.05
C GLY A 10 5.87 -47.81 4.51
N GLU A 11 4.76 -47.21 4.07
CA GLU A 11 3.65 -47.94 3.45
C GLU A 11 3.96 -48.35 2.00
N GLU A 12 3.30 -49.40 1.54
CA GLU A 12 3.26 -49.76 0.11
C GLU A 12 2.15 -48.96 -0.57
N ALA A 13 2.53 -48.08 -1.48
CA ALA A 13 1.65 -47.19 -2.20
C ALA A 13 2.09 -47.09 -3.66
N ASP A 14 1.24 -47.59 -4.57
CA ASP A 14 1.43 -47.47 -6.00
C ASP A 14 1.33 -46.00 -6.43
N LEU A 15 2.42 -45.49 -6.99
CA LEU A 15 2.56 -44.11 -7.42
C LEU A 15 1.51 -43.69 -8.46
N ALA A 16 1.06 -44.61 -9.33
CA ALA A 16 0.02 -44.34 -10.31
C ALA A 16 -1.35 -44.13 -9.65
N GLN A 17 -1.64 -44.87 -8.58
CA GLN A 17 -2.87 -44.71 -7.80
C GLN A 17 -2.87 -43.42 -6.99
N VAL A 18 -1.73 -43.08 -6.37
CA VAL A 18 -1.54 -41.80 -5.66
C VAL A 18 -1.75 -40.62 -6.62
N HIS A 19 -1.18 -40.71 -7.83
CA HIS A 19 -1.38 -39.70 -8.87
C HIS A 19 -2.87 -39.56 -9.24
N GLY A 20 -3.57 -40.67 -9.49
CA GLY A 20 -5.01 -40.64 -9.81
C GLY A 20 -5.84 -39.98 -8.71
N ARG A 21 -5.58 -40.33 -7.45
CA ARG A 21 -6.24 -39.75 -6.28
C ARG A 21 -6.00 -38.24 -6.13
N LEU A 22 -4.81 -37.75 -6.43
CA LEU A 22 -4.53 -36.30 -6.38
C LEU A 22 -5.35 -35.52 -7.41
N VAL A 23 -5.51 -36.06 -8.61
CA VAL A 23 -6.37 -35.46 -9.64
C VAL A 23 -7.84 -35.45 -9.21
N GLU A 24 -8.33 -36.54 -8.61
CA GLU A 24 -9.70 -36.61 -8.05
C GLU A 24 -9.94 -35.54 -6.97
N LEU A 25 -8.94 -35.32 -6.11
CA LEU A 25 -8.95 -34.30 -5.06
C LEU A 25 -8.83 -32.87 -5.61
N GLY A 26 -8.65 -32.70 -6.92
CA GLY A 26 -8.61 -31.40 -7.60
C GLY A 26 -7.23 -30.78 -7.72
N TYR A 27 -6.16 -31.54 -7.48
CA TYR A 27 -4.79 -31.07 -7.68
C TYR A 27 -4.40 -31.06 -9.16
N LYS A 28 -3.58 -30.08 -9.54
CA LYS A 28 -3.11 -29.89 -10.93
C LYS A 28 -1.71 -30.41 -11.09
N ARG A 29 -1.50 -31.26 -12.10
CA ARG A 29 -0.16 -31.74 -12.44
C ARG A 29 0.63 -30.62 -13.10
N GLN A 30 1.79 -30.30 -12.54
CA GLN A 30 2.72 -29.29 -13.05
C GLN A 30 4.11 -29.89 -13.29
N PRO A 31 4.95 -29.25 -14.11
CA PRO A 31 6.36 -29.61 -14.25
C PRO A 31 7.15 -29.41 -12.95
N LYS A 32 6.76 -28.41 -12.15
CA LYS A 32 7.30 -28.12 -10.82
C LYS A 32 6.18 -27.54 -9.97
N VAL A 33 6.16 -27.91 -8.69
CA VAL A 33 5.23 -27.37 -7.71
C VAL A 33 5.54 -25.89 -7.44
N ALA A 34 4.53 -25.02 -7.55
CA ALA A 34 4.67 -23.59 -7.33
C ALA A 34 3.60 -23.03 -6.37
N GLU A 35 2.35 -23.48 -6.49
CA GLU A 35 1.23 -23.01 -5.68
C GLU A 35 0.50 -24.17 -4.97
N GLU A 36 -0.27 -23.86 -3.93
CA GLU A 36 -1.13 -24.85 -3.25
C GLU A 36 -2.09 -25.49 -4.25
N GLY A 37 -2.20 -26.82 -4.21
CA GLY A 37 -2.99 -27.58 -5.19
C GLY A 37 -2.18 -28.04 -6.41
N ASP A 38 -0.90 -27.69 -6.53
CA ASP A 38 -0.02 -28.29 -7.53
C ASP A 38 0.58 -29.60 -7.05
N PHE A 39 0.88 -30.49 -7.99
CA PHE A 39 1.77 -31.63 -7.77
C PHE A 39 2.67 -31.87 -8.99
N ALA A 40 3.88 -32.35 -8.77
CA ALA A 40 4.86 -32.65 -9.81
C ALA A 40 5.52 -33.99 -9.54
N GLN A 41 5.67 -34.80 -10.58
CA GLN A 41 6.26 -36.13 -10.50
C GLN A 41 7.54 -36.20 -11.33
N ARG A 42 8.62 -36.69 -10.71
CA ARG A 42 9.93 -36.90 -11.33
C ARG A 42 10.49 -38.25 -10.89
N GLY A 43 10.31 -39.27 -11.72
CA GLY A 43 10.70 -40.65 -11.36
C GLY A 43 9.95 -41.13 -10.12
N GLY A 44 10.68 -41.64 -9.12
CA GLY A 44 10.15 -42.03 -7.81
C GLY A 44 9.89 -40.85 -6.86
N ILE A 45 10.09 -39.59 -7.29
CA ILE A 45 9.84 -38.41 -6.45
C ILE A 45 8.51 -37.78 -6.85
N LEU A 46 7.63 -37.58 -5.87
CA LEU A 46 6.36 -36.90 -6.02
C LEU A 46 6.33 -35.69 -5.09
N ASP A 47 6.47 -34.51 -5.67
CA ASP A 47 6.32 -33.23 -4.97
C ASP A 47 4.84 -32.84 -5.00
N ILE A 48 4.25 -32.50 -3.86
CA ILE A 48 2.86 -32.07 -3.72
C ILE A 48 2.85 -30.79 -2.90
N PHE A 49 1.96 -29.86 -3.18
CA PHE A 49 1.66 -28.74 -2.28
C PHE A 49 0.26 -28.87 -1.69
N PRO A 50 0.11 -29.62 -0.59
CA PRO A 50 -1.19 -29.81 0.05
C PRO A 50 -1.67 -28.51 0.70
N VAL A 51 -2.98 -28.25 0.60
CA VAL A 51 -3.64 -27.13 1.33
C VAL A 51 -3.58 -27.29 2.86
N THR A 52 -3.17 -28.46 3.36
CA THR A 52 -3.02 -28.80 4.78
C THR A 52 -1.66 -28.49 5.36
N PHE A 53 -0.65 -28.26 4.53
CA PHE A 53 0.72 -28.02 4.95
C PHE A 53 1.12 -26.58 4.63
N ASP A 54 1.86 -25.95 5.54
CA ASP A 54 2.39 -24.60 5.33
C ASP A 54 3.48 -24.55 4.24
N GLU A 55 4.03 -25.71 3.85
CA GLU A 55 5.13 -25.86 2.88
C GLU A 55 4.91 -27.11 2.02
N PRO A 56 5.37 -27.14 0.75
CA PRO A 56 5.18 -28.32 -0.09
C PRO A 56 6.00 -29.51 0.42
N VAL A 57 5.46 -30.69 0.14
CA VAL A 57 5.95 -31.97 0.64
C VAL A 57 6.48 -32.78 -0.53
N ARG A 58 7.73 -33.24 -0.41
CA ARG A 58 8.39 -34.19 -1.28
C ARG A 58 8.20 -35.59 -0.72
N LEU A 59 7.57 -36.45 -1.51
CA LEU A 59 7.44 -37.88 -1.27
C LEU A 59 8.48 -38.61 -2.12
N GLU A 60 9.34 -39.39 -1.50
CA GLU A 60 10.36 -40.20 -2.19
C GLU A 60 9.98 -41.67 -2.09
N PHE A 61 9.72 -42.28 -3.24
CA PHE A 61 9.36 -43.68 -3.40
C PHE A 61 10.56 -44.49 -3.90
N ASP A 62 10.74 -45.67 -3.31
CA ASP A 62 11.62 -46.72 -3.80
C ASP A 62 10.74 -47.89 -4.27
N ALA A 63 10.70 -48.11 -5.58
CA ALA A 63 9.67 -48.92 -6.25
C ALA A 63 8.25 -48.50 -5.79
N ASP A 64 7.53 -49.38 -5.08
CA ASP A 64 6.16 -49.15 -4.61
C ASP A 64 6.09 -48.77 -3.12
N LYS A 65 7.22 -48.41 -2.50
CA LYS A 65 7.29 -48.09 -1.07
C LYS A 65 7.64 -46.63 -0.83
N LEU A 66 6.85 -45.95 -0.01
CA LEU A 66 7.10 -44.55 0.37
C LEU A 66 8.20 -44.46 1.45
N VAL A 67 9.42 -44.09 1.08
CA VAL A 67 10.59 -44.12 1.97
C VAL A 67 10.76 -42.82 2.76
N HIS A 68 10.53 -41.67 2.13
CA HIS A 68 10.62 -40.36 2.79
C HIS A 68 9.44 -39.45 2.48
N ILE A 69 9.03 -38.68 3.49
CA ILE A 69 8.09 -37.57 3.38
C ILE A 69 8.81 -36.37 3.98
N LYS A 70 9.14 -35.36 3.17
CA LYS A 70 9.90 -34.19 3.62
C LYS A 70 9.31 -32.89 3.11
N SER A 71 9.18 -31.87 3.95
CA SER A 71 8.96 -30.51 3.44
C SER A 71 10.23 -29.99 2.78
N PHE A 72 10.06 -29.27 1.67
CA PHE A 72 11.16 -28.69 0.92
C PHE A 72 10.86 -27.26 0.50
N ASP A 73 11.91 -26.47 0.34
CA ASP A 73 11.81 -25.09 -0.13
C ASP A 73 11.74 -25.09 -1.67
N ILE A 74 10.76 -24.40 -2.26
CA ILE A 74 10.52 -24.39 -3.72
C ILE A 74 11.66 -23.69 -4.48
N ALA A 75 12.24 -22.65 -3.89
CA ALA A 75 13.27 -21.81 -4.51
C ALA A 75 14.61 -22.55 -4.58
N THR A 76 14.99 -23.19 -3.47
CA THR A 76 16.28 -23.90 -3.35
C THR A 76 16.16 -25.40 -3.68
N GLY A 77 14.94 -25.96 -3.68
CA GLY A 77 14.66 -27.37 -3.89
C GLY A 77 15.10 -28.27 -2.74
N THR A 78 15.60 -27.69 -1.64
CA THR A 78 16.24 -28.41 -0.54
C THR A 78 15.19 -28.85 0.48
N SER A 79 15.22 -30.13 0.85
CA SER A 79 14.36 -30.69 1.89
C SER A 79 14.92 -30.37 3.28
N PHE A 80 14.07 -29.95 4.22
CA PHE A 80 14.52 -29.46 5.53
C PHE A 80 13.72 -29.98 6.74
N LEU A 81 12.59 -30.66 6.54
CA LEU A 81 11.77 -31.19 7.65
C LEU A 81 11.19 -32.57 7.28
N ASP A 82 11.49 -33.60 8.06
CA ASP A 82 10.93 -34.95 7.88
C ASP A 82 9.56 -35.11 8.57
N HIS A 83 8.65 -35.80 7.90
CA HIS A 83 7.32 -36.15 8.39
C HIS A 83 7.12 -37.66 8.44
N GLN A 84 6.28 -38.12 9.37
CA GLN A 84 5.87 -39.53 9.44
C GLN A 84 4.62 -39.81 8.60
N MET A 85 3.82 -38.78 8.31
CA MET A 85 2.61 -38.90 7.51
C MET A 85 2.28 -37.59 6.78
N ALA A 86 1.61 -37.70 5.64
CA ALA A 86 1.03 -36.58 4.89
C ALA A 86 -0.47 -36.80 4.69
N ILE A 87 -1.29 -35.84 5.12
CA ILE A 87 -2.74 -35.86 4.88
C ILE A 87 -3.05 -34.80 3.82
N VAL A 88 -3.55 -35.23 2.67
CA VAL A 88 -3.90 -34.37 1.54
C VAL A 88 -5.42 -34.24 1.45
N LEU A 89 -5.93 -33.02 1.56
CA LEU A 89 -7.35 -32.68 1.46
C LEU A 89 -7.72 -32.13 0.06
N PRO A 90 -9.00 -32.20 -0.36
CA PRO A 90 -9.45 -31.71 -1.65
C PRO A 90 -9.30 -30.19 -1.80
N VAL A 91 -9.00 -29.71 -3.01
CA VAL A 91 -8.83 -28.28 -3.35
C VAL A 91 -10.18 -27.60 -3.69
N LYS A 92 -11.25 -28.38 -3.88
CA LYS A 92 -12.58 -27.84 -4.23
C LYS A 92 -13.14 -26.95 -3.09
N GLY A 93 -13.24 -25.65 -3.35
CA GLY A 93 -13.88 -24.67 -2.46
C GLY A 93 -12.93 -23.87 -1.56
N ILE A 94 -11.61 -24.04 -1.69
CA ILE A 94 -10.58 -23.30 -0.93
C ILE A 94 -9.85 -22.37 -1.90
N VAL A 95 -9.75 -21.08 -1.54
CA VAL A 95 -8.95 -20.09 -2.30
C VAL A 95 -7.46 -20.38 -2.01
N PRO A 96 -6.62 -20.69 -3.01
CA PRO A 96 -5.20 -21.00 -2.80
C PRO A 96 -4.46 -19.83 -2.15
N ARG A 97 -3.66 -20.07 -1.10
CA ARG A 97 -2.77 -19.03 -0.55
C ARG A 97 -1.49 -18.99 -1.38
N LYS A 98 -1.10 -17.79 -1.82
CA LYS A 98 0.26 -17.54 -2.34
C LYS A 98 1.20 -17.32 -1.16
N LEU A 99 2.21 -18.17 -1.00
CA LEU A 99 3.16 -18.08 0.12
C LEU A 99 4.10 -16.86 0.00
N LYS A 100 4.37 -16.26 1.18
CA LYS A 100 5.37 -15.22 1.42
C LYS A 100 6.73 -15.87 1.71
N THR A 101 7.78 -15.47 1.02
CA THR A 101 9.16 -15.92 1.30
C THR A 101 9.63 -15.43 2.67
N ARG A 102 10.20 -16.32 3.49
CA ARG A 102 10.88 -15.97 4.75
C ARG A 102 12.23 -15.33 4.44
N ARG A 103 12.50 -14.14 5.01
CA ARG A 103 13.86 -13.59 5.09
C ARG A 103 14.69 -14.41 6.08
N ILE A 104 15.79 -14.98 5.61
CA ILE A 104 16.85 -15.53 6.46
C ILE A 104 17.64 -14.34 7.05
N PRO A 105 17.78 -14.22 8.38
CA PRO A 105 18.64 -13.20 8.98
C PRO A 105 20.10 -13.51 8.67
N GLY A 106 20.84 -12.57 8.06
CA GLY A 106 22.31 -12.64 7.94
C GLY A 106 22.91 -12.74 6.53
N ILE A 107 22.14 -12.56 5.44
CA ILE A 107 22.72 -12.48 4.10
C ILE A 107 23.26 -11.06 3.85
N ASP A 108 24.56 -10.94 3.60
CA ASP A 108 25.24 -9.73 3.17
C ASP A 108 24.56 -9.13 1.91
N ILE A 109 24.27 -7.84 1.99
CA ILE A 109 23.44 -7.10 1.01
C ILE A 109 24.32 -6.68 -0.17
N SER A 110 24.28 -7.42 -1.29
CA SER A 110 24.98 -7.06 -2.54
C SER A 110 24.06 -6.35 -3.56
N GLU A 111 24.66 -5.77 -4.62
CA GLU A 111 23.95 -5.13 -5.75
C GLU A 111 23.00 -6.11 -6.50
N ASP A 112 23.11 -7.42 -6.24
CA ASP A 112 22.57 -8.50 -7.09
C ASP A 112 21.16 -8.98 -6.71
N LEU A 113 20.58 -8.50 -5.61
CA LEU A 113 19.26 -8.94 -5.14
C LEU A 113 18.17 -7.87 -5.36
N PRO A 114 17.07 -8.19 -6.09
CA PRO A 114 15.96 -7.28 -6.30
C PRO A 114 15.25 -6.86 -5.02
N ILE A 115 14.75 -5.62 -5.02
CA ILE A 115 14.01 -5.03 -3.89
C ILE A 115 12.67 -5.77 -3.66
N SER A 116 12.12 -6.37 -4.72
CA SER A 116 10.86 -7.10 -4.72
C SER A 116 10.71 -7.81 -6.06
N ASN A 117 10.36 -9.11 -6.09
CA ASN A 117 9.97 -9.85 -7.31
C ASN A 117 8.63 -9.39 -7.92
N PHE A 118 8.23 -8.15 -7.67
CA PHE A 118 6.94 -7.60 -8.06
C PHE A 118 7.12 -6.65 -9.23
N ILE A 119 7.21 -7.17 -10.45
CA ILE A 119 6.33 -6.80 -11.57
C ILE A 119 6.31 -8.00 -12.54
N ASP A 120 5.13 -8.45 -12.93
CA ASP A 120 4.93 -9.43 -14.00
C ASP A 120 5.46 -8.86 -15.32
N ILE A 121 6.65 -9.32 -15.75
CA ILE A 121 7.27 -8.88 -17.01
C ILE A 121 6.55 -9.58 -18.16
N SER A 122 5.89 -8.80 -19.01
CA SER A 122 5.21 -9.31 -20.20
C SER A 122 6.06 -9.12 -21.46
N PRO A 123 5.99 -10.03 -22.45
CA PRO A 123 6.69 -9.84 -23.73
C PRO A 123 6.36 -8.48 -24.35
N GLY A 124 7.39 -7.72 -24.71
CA GLY A 124 7.27 -6.34 -25.19
C GLY A 124 7.63 -5.28 -24.15
N ASP A 125 7.67 -5.62 -22.86
CA ASP A 125 8.07 -4.70 -21.80
C ASP A 125 9.54 -4.27 -21.94
N HIS A 126 9.83 -3.02 -21.58
CA HIS A 126 11.20 -2.57 -21.40
C HIS A 126 11.75 -3.11 -20.08
N VAL A 127 12.99 -3.59 -20.11
CA VAL A 127 13.67 -4.15 -18.93
C VAL A 127 15.06 -3.56 -18.80
N VAL A 128 15.58 -3.51 -17.58
CA VAL A 128 16.96 -3.15 -17.31
C VAL A 128 17.72 -4.42 -16.95
N HIS A 129 18.82 -4.66 -17.65
CA HIS A 129 19.80 -5.65 -17.20
C HIS A 129 20.95 -4.94 -16.48
N VAL A 130 21.13 -5.23 -15.19
CA VAL A 130 22.43 -5.28 -14.48
C VAL A 130 23.60 -4.58 -15.19
N LYS A 131 24.20 -5.38 -16.07
CA LYS A 131 25.45 -5.15 -16.78
C LYS A 131 25.31 -4.54 -18.18
N HIS A 132 24.12 -4.62 -18.79
CA HIS A 132 23.95 -4.38 -20.24
C HIS A 132 22.99 -3.22 -20.56
N GLY A 133 22.28 -2.71 -19.55
CA GLY A 133 21.39 -1.56 -19.68
C GLY A 133 19.99 -1.91 -20.15
N ILE A 134 19.29 -0.90 -20.67
CA ILE A 134 17.88 -0.99 -21.03
C ILE A 134 17.70 -1.75 -22.35
N GLY A 135 16.92 -2.82 -22.29
CA GLY A 135 16.51 -3.68 -23.40
C GLY A 135 14.99 -3.88 -23.42
N ARG A 136 14.51 -4.76 -24.29
CA ARG A 136 13.10 -5.16 -24.42
C ARG A 136 12.98 -6.67 -24.22
N TYR A 137 12.07 -7.10 -23.36
CA TYR A 137 11.83 -8.51 -23.11
C TYR A 137 11.07 -9.16 -24.28
N LYS A 138 11.56 -10.30 -24.78
CA LYS A 138 10.95 -11.06 -25.89
C LYS A 138 10.25 -12.35 -25.46
N GLY A 139 10.42 -12.77 -24.21
CA GLY A 139 9.95 -14.06 -23.74
C GLY A 139 11.10 -15.00 -23.36
N ILE A 140 10.75 -16.27 -23.19
CA ILE A 140 11.67 -17.35 -22.90
C ILE A 140 11.84 -18.17 -24.19
N GLU A 141 13.07 -18.35 -24.64
CA GLU A 141 13.41 -19.22 -25.78
C GLU A 141 14.21 -20.44 -25.27
N ARG A 142 13.89 -21.62 -25.80
CA ARG A 142 14.60 -22.87 -25.47
C ARG A 142 15.72 -23.12 -26.47
N VAL A 143 16.96 -23.13 -26.00
CA VAL A 143 18.15 -23.30 -26.84
C VAL A 143 18.76 -24.68 -26.62
N LYS A 144 19.16 -25.35 -27.71
CA LYS A 144 19.82 -26.65 -27.66
C LYS A 144 21.31 -26.46 -27.40
N GLU A 145 21.75 -26.83 -26.20
CA GLU A 145 23.15 -26.88 -25.82
C GLU A 145 23.71 -28.30 -25.81
N PRO A 146 25.04 -28.49 -25.79
CA PRO A 146 25.67 -29.80 -25.73
C PRO A 146 25.22 -30.67 -24.54
N LYS A 147 24.74 -30.04 -23.45
CA LYS A 147 24.29 -30.69 -22.21
C LYS A 147 22.77 -30.86 -22.10
N GLY A 148 22.00 -30.47 -23.11
CA GLY A 148 20.54 -30.55 -23.10
C GLY A 148 19.86 -29.27 -23.59
N LEU A 149 18.54 -29.22 -23.46
CA LEU A 149 17.75 -28.02 -23.77
C LEU A 149 17.74 -27.12 -22.52
N ILE A 150 18.21 -25.89 -22.68
CA ILE A 150 18.23 -24.89 -21.60
C ILE A 150 17.32 -23.73 -22.01
N ASP A 151 16.49 -23.29 -21.06
CA ASP A 151 15.60 -22.15 -21.23
C ASP A 151 16.36 -20.85 -20.93
N TYR A 152 16.25 -19.88 -21.84
CA TYR A 152 16.90 -18.58 -21.76
C TYR A 152 15.88 -17.45 -21.81
N ILE A 153 16.07 -16.42 -20.99
CA ILE A 153 15.34 -15.17 -21.08
C ILE A 153 15.95 -14.35 -22.21
N VAL A 154 15.14 -13.96 -23.20
CA VAL A 154 15.63 -13.24 -24.38
C VAL A 154 15.32 -11.76 -24.28
N LEU A 155 16.38 -10.95 -24.35
CA LEU A 155 16.31 -9.49 -24.33
C LEU A 155 16.78 -8.92 -25.69
N GLU A 156 16.00 -8.03 -26.27
CA GLU A 156 16.33 -7.27 -27.48
C GLU A 156 16.91 -5.90 -27.11
N TYR A 157 18.04 -5.54 -27.73
CA TYR A 157 18.76 -4.28 -27.58
C TYR A 157 18.71 -3.46 -28.89
N ALA A 158 19.37 -2.30 -28.90
CA ALA A 158 19.46 -1.48 -30.10
C ALA A 158 20.04 -2.27 -31.30
N GLU A 159 19.62 -1.90 -32.51
CA GLU A 159 20.03 -2.56 -33.77
C GLU A 159 19.61 -4.05 -33.86
N GLY A 160 18.61 -4.48 -33.06
CA GLY A 160 18.08 -5.84 -33.09
C GLY A 160 18.97 -6.89 -32.42
N ALA A 161 20.01 -6.46 -31.70
CA ALA A 161 20.91 -7.37 -31.00
C ALA A 161 20.16 -8.12 -29.87
N LYS A 162 20.29 -9.44 -29.82
CA LYS A 162 19.69 -10.28 -28.77
C LYS A 162 20.71 -10.67 -27.70
N LEU A 163 20.30 -10.61 -26.45
CA LEU A 163 21.01 -11.16 -25.30
C LEU A 163 20.20 -12.32 -24.73
N PHE A 164 20.85 -13.48 -24.58
CA PHE A 164 20.28 -14.66 -23.94
C PHE A 164 20.78 -14.71 -22.50
N VAL A 165 19.87 -14.54 -21.55
CA VAL A 165 20.20 -14.55 -20.11
C VAL A 165 19.74 -15.88 -19.51
N PRO A 166 20.64 -16.66 -18.88
CA PRO A 166 20.26 -17.90 -18.22
C PRO A 166 19.18 -17.66 -17.16
N MET A 167 18.26 -18.62 -16.97
CA MET A 167 17.25 -18.51 -15.92
C MET A 167 17.83 -18.34 -14.51
N ALA A 168 19.05 -18.84 -14.27
CA ALA A 168 19.78 -18.65 -13.02
C ALA A 168 20.14 -17.17 -12.73
N ASP A 169 20.31 -16.37 -13.78
CA ASP A 169 20.69 -14.95 -13.70
C ASP A 169 19.48 -14.01 -13.84
N MET A 170 18.26 -14.54 -13.67
CA MET A 170 17.02 -13.75 -13.74
C MET A 170 17.02 -12.55 -12.78
N ASN A 171 17.71 -12.65 -11.64
CA ASN A 171 17.87 -11.57 -10.66
C ASN A 171 18.60 -10.32 -11.20
N LEU A 172 19.31 -10.44 -12.33
CA LEU A 172 19.95 -9.32 -13.03
C LEU A 172 18.98 -8.53 -13.90
N ILE A 173 17.76 -9.02 -14.10
CA ILE A 173 16.74 -8.41 -14.94
C ILE A 173 15.64 -7.83 -14.07
N GLN A 174 15.22 -6.63 -14.42
CA GLN A 174 14.13 -5.93 -13.76
C GLN A 174 13.29 -5.19 -14.80
N LYS A 175 12.00 -5.01 -14.56
CA LYS A 175 11.18 -4.15 -15.41
C LYS A 175 11.71 -2.72 -15.37
N TYR A 176 11.81 -2.10 -16.54
CA TYR A 176 12.13 -0.68 -16.62
C TYR A 176 10.87 0.12 -16.28
N ILE A 177 10.98 0.88 -15.20
CA ILE A 177 9.96 1.82 -14.75
C ILE A 177 10.46 3.22 -15.16
N GLY A 178 9.87 3.72 -16.24
CA GLY A 178 10.13 5.06 -16.77
C GLY A 178 9.05 6.04 -16.35
N PHE A 179 9.44 7.31 -16.20
CA PHE A 179 8.55 8.38 -15.72
C PHE A 179 8.08 9.34 -16.80
N GLU A 180 8.42 9.07 -18.06
CA GLU A 180 7.85 9.73 -19.22
C GLU A 180 7.10 8.67 -20.04
N GLY A 181 5.94 9.03 -20.59
CA GLY A 181 5.23 8.20 -21.59
C GLY A 181 5.98 8.03 -22.92
N ARG A 182 7.28 8.35 -22.94
CA ARG A 182 8.19 8.11 -24.07
C ARG A 182 8.98 6.83 -23.81
N PRO A 183 9.05 5.91 -24.79
CA PRO A 183 9.82 4.68 -24.63
C PRO A 183 11.30 5.02 -24.40
N PRO A 184 11.99 4.33 -23.47
CA PRO A 184 13.40 4.57 -23.21
C PRO A 184 14.25 4.23 -24.44
N LYS A 185 15.41 4.87 -24.55
CA LYS A 185 16.40 4.50 -25.55
C LYS A 185 16.99 3.13 -25.20
N LEU A 186 16.87 2.17 -26.12
CA LEU A 186 17.55 0.88 -26.00
C LEU A 186 19.06 1.08 -26.08
N TYR A 187 19.80 0.42 -25.20
CA TYR A 187 21.26 0.48 -25.22
C TYR A 187 21.85 -0.44 -26.29
N LYS A 188 23.07 -0.14 -26.73
CA LYS A 188 23.83 -0.99 -27.66
C LYS A 188 24.79 -1.88 -26.88
N LEU A 189 24.72 -3.20 -27.11
CA LEU A 189 25.62 -4.17 -26.48
C LEU A 189 27.09 -3.89 -26.85
N GLY A 190 28.00 -4.13 -25.90
CA GLY A 190 29.44 -3.92 -26.08
C GLY A 190 29.91 -2.46 -26.01
N THR A 191 29.00 -1.49 -25.85
CA THR A 191 29.38 -0.06 -25.72
C THR A 191 29.59 0.36 -24.26
N ARG A 192 30.41 1.40 -24.04
CA ARG A 192 30.59 2.03 -22.71
C ARG A 192 29.44 2.94 -22.29
N ALA A 193 28.40 3.11 -23.12
CA ALA A 193 27.31 4.03 -22.86
C ALA A 193 26.56 3.70 -21.55
N TRP A 194 26.31 2.42 -21.29
CA TRP A 194 25.67 1.97 -20.04
C TRP A 194 26.54 2.23 -18.81
N ALA A 195 27.84 1.90 -18.90
CA ALA A 195 28.78 2.12 -17.82
C ALA A 195 28.90 3.61 -17.45
N LEU A 196 28.92 4.50 -18.46
CA LEU A 196 28.93 5.95 -18.28
C LEU A 196 27.62 6.46 -17.64
N ALA A 197 26.46 5.95 -18.07
CA ALA A 197 25.17 6.30 -17.49
C ALA A 197 25.09 5.87 -16.01
N LYS A 198 25.50 4.63 -15.69
CA LYS A 198 25.59 4.10 -14.32
C LYS A 198 26.51 4.97 -13.45
N ALA A 199 27.71 5.30 -13.93
CA ALA A 199 28.67 6.13 -13.20
C ALA A 199 28.16 7.56 -12.96
N ARG A 200 27.50 8.17 -13.95
CA ARG A 200 26.91 9.51 -13.81
C ARG A 200 25.77 9.51 -12.78
N ALA A 201 24.89 8.51 -12.83
CA ALA A 201 23.84 8.34 -11.83
C ALA A 201 24.42 8.15 -10.43
N GLN A 202 25.44 7.31 -10.28
CA GLN A 202 26.12 7.07 -8.99
C GLN A 202 26.76 8.34 -8.42
N LYS A 203 27.36 9.19 -9.26
CA LYS A 203 27.89 10.49 -8.83
C LYS A 203 26.78 11.45 -8.36
N GLY A 204 25.64 11.48 -9.06
CA GLY A 204 24.49 12.31 -8.67
C GLY A 204 23.75 11.82 -7.42
N ILE A 205 23.80 10.51 -7.18
CA ILE A 205 23.29 9.84 -5.98
C ILE A 205 24.11 10.22 -4.74
N TYR A 206 25.42 10.46 -4.89
CA TYR A 206 26.33 10.71 -3.77
C TYR A 206 25.96 11.96 -2.95
N SER A 207 25.59 13.07 -3.61
CA SER A 207 25.18 14.29 -2.92
C SER A 207 23.89 14.09 -2.11
N LEU A 208 22.92 13.36 -2.68
CA LEU A 208 21.67 13.01 -2.00
C LEU A 208 21.92 12.07 -0.81
N ALA A 209 22.84 11.12 -0.96
CA ALA A 209 23.24 10.22 0.13
C ALA A 209 23.89 10.98 1.29
N LEU A 210 24.73 11.99 1.00
CA LEU A 210 25.35 12.85 2.02
C LEU A 210 24.31 13.68 2.77
N GLU A 211 23.41 14.38 2.07
CA GLU A 211 22.32 15.14 2.70
C GLU A 211 21.50 14.24 3.64
N TYR A 212 21.23 13.00 3.20
CA TYR A 212 20.53 12.02 4.02
C TYR A 212 21.30 11.61 5.28
N ILE A 213 22.59 11.30 5.14
CA ILE A 213 23.43 10.91 6.27
C ILE A 213 23.55 12.05 7.27
N GLU A 214 23.65 13.30 6.82
CA GLU A 214 23.64 14.45 7.73
C GLU A 214 22.34 14.55 8.54
N ILE A 215 21.18 14.29 7.91
CA ILE A 215 19.89 14.27 8.60
C ILE A 215 19.84 13.13 9.62
N GLN A 216 20.31 11.93 9.25
CA GLN A 216 20.38 10.79 10.17
C GLN A 216 21.36 11.02 11.32
N ALA A 217 22.56 11.54 11.05
CA ALA A 217 23.56 11.85 12.06
C ALA A 217 23.03 12.89 13.06
N LYS A 218 22.31 13.91 12.58
CA LYS A 218 21.62 14.88 13.46
C LYS A 218 20.57 14.20 14.35
N ARG A 219 19.87 13.20 13.84
CA ARG A 219 18.86 12.44 14.62
C ARG A 219 19.47 11.42 15.56
N GLU A 220 20.57 10.77 15.20
CA GLU A 220 21.29 9.84 16.08
C GLU A 220 22.05 10.57 17.19
N ALA A 221 22.54 11.78 16.93
CA ALA A 221 23.14 12.64 17.93
C ALA A 221 22.11 13.17 18.95
N LEU A 222 20.84 13.26 18.56
CA LEU A 222 19.74 13.68 19.43
C LEU A 222 19.11 12.44 20.08
N LYS A 223 19.32 12.26 21.39
CA LYS A 223 18.61 11.22 22.15
C LYS A 223 17.12 11.54 22.16
N GLY A 224 16.31 10.60 21.66
CA GLY A 224 14.86 10.68 21.74
C GLY A 224 14.34 10.37 23.14
N TYR A 225 13.02 10.33 23.28
CA TYR A 225 12.37 9.82 24.49
C TYR A 225 12.10 8.33 24.33
N THR A 226 12.60 7.52 25.26
CA THR A 226 12.34 6.08 25.28
C THR A 226 11.07 5.80 26.07
N PHE A 227 10.02 5.37 25.37
CA PHE A 227 8.75 5.02 26.01
C PHE A 227 8.87 3.73 26.82
N SER A 228 8.14 3.66 27.93
CA SER A 228 8.04 2.46 28.76
C SER A 228 7.33 1.32 28.03
N LYS A 229 7.51 0.09 28.53
CA LYS A 229 6.73 -1.07 28.07
C LYS A 229 5.24 -0.86 28.33
N ASP A 230 4.42 -1.58 27.56
CA ASP A 230 2.96 -1.50 27.66
C ASP A 230 2.45 -1.81 29.07
N THR A 231 1.44 -1.04 29.48
CA THR A 231 0.72 -1.22 30.75
C THR A 231 -0.47 -2.15 30.57
N ASP A 232 -1.06 -2.60 31.67
CA ASP A 232 -2.31 -3.39 31.62
C ASP A 232 -3.46 -2.64 30.94
N TRP A 233 -3.50 -1.30 31.06
CA TRP A 233 -4.46 -0.45 30.37
C TRP A 233 -4.29 -0.48 28.85
N GLN A 234 -3.06 -0.57 28.33
CA GLN A 234 -2.81 -0.74 26.89
C GLN A 234 -3.44 -2.05 26.41
N ALA A 235 -3.26 -3.14 27.16
CA ALA A 235 -3.85 -4.43 26.82
C ALA A 235 -5.38 -4.41 26.88
N GLU A 236 -5.96 -3.68 27.84
CA GLU A 236 -7.42 -3.49 27.93
C GLU A 236 -7.98 -2.70 26.73
N LEU A 237 -7.34 -1.60 26.33
CA LEU A 237 -7.72 -0.80 25.17
C LEU A 237 -7.67 -1.61 23.86
N GLU A 238 -6.66 -2.47 23.73
CA GLU A 238 -6.51 -3.34 22.56
C GLU A 238 -7.56 -4.44 22.52
N LYS A 239 -7.88 -5.05 23.67
CA LYS A 239 -8.98 -6.01 23.79
C LYS A 239 -10.36 -5.39 23.58
N SER A 240 -10.50 -4.09 23.86
CA SER A 240 -11.76 -3.37 23.64
C SER A 240 -12.02 -3.07 22.15
N PHE A 241 -11.08 -3.40 21.25
CA PHE A 241 -11.28 -3.23 19.82
C PHE A 241 -12.39 -4.19 19.34
N PRO A 242 -13.49 -3.70 18.75
CA PRO A 242 -14.63 -4.55 18.39
C PRO A 242 -14.36 -5.47 17.19
N PHE A 243 -13.18 -5.38 16.57
CA PHE A 243 -12.81 -6.18 15.42
C PHE A 243 -11.57 -7.02 15.73
N LYS A 244 -11.44 -8.13 15.01
CA LYS A 244 -10.22 -8.95 15.07
C LYS A 244 -9.12 -8.30 14.24
N ASP A 245 -7.96 -8.10 14.84
CA ASP A 245 -6.81 -7.53 14.15
C ASP A 245 -6.34 -8.45 13.02
N THR A 246 -5.95 -7.85 11.89
CA THR A 246 -5.26 -8.56 10.81
C THR A 246 -3.80 -8.81 11.18
N PRO A 247 -3.15 -9.83 10.60
CA PRO A 247 -1.72 -10.05 10.81
C PRO A 247 -0.86 -8.81 10.48
N ALA A 248 -1.26 -8.03 9.48
CA ALA A 248 -0.55 -6.82 9.09
C ALA A 248 -0.74 -5.68 10.10
N GLN A 249 -1.92 -5.52 10.69
CA GLN A 249 -2.16 -4.58 11.79
C GLN A 249 -1.33 -4.95 13.02
N LEU A 250 -1.33 -6.24 13.42
CA LEU A 250 -0.53 -6.71 14.55
C LEU A 250 0.97 -6.47 14.36
N ARG A 251 1.50 -6.72 13.15
CA ARG A 251 2.90 -6.40 12.83
C ARG A 251 3.16 -4.89 12.93
N ALA A 252 2.33 -4.06 12.30
CA ALA A 252 2.50 -2.61 12.33
C ALA A 252 2.47 -2.06 13.76
N THR A 253 1.53 -2.52 14.60
CA THR A 253 1.46 -2.13 16.02
C THR A 253 2.73 -2.53 16.77
N LYS A 254 3.23 -3.75 16.59
CA LYS A 254 4.46 -4.21 17.24
C LYS A 254 5.69 -3.41 16.81
N GLU A 255 5.82 -3.14 15.52
CA GLU A 255 6.93 -2.36 14.97
C GLU A 255 6.93 -0.91 15.49
N ILE A 256 5.76 -0.27 15.55
CA ILE A 256 5.63 1.09 16.11
C ILE A 256 6.00 1.11 17.59
N LYS A 257 5.48 0.16 18.38
CA LYS A 257 5.80 0.08 19.82
C LYS A 257 7.29 -0.16 20.05
N HIS A 258 7.90 -1.02 19.24
CA HIS A 258 9.34 -1.28 19.31
C HIS A 258 10.17 -0.03 19.03
N ASP A 259 9.78 0.76 18.03
CA ASP A 259 10.45 2.03 17.73
C ASP A 259 10.25 3.06 18.85
N MET A 260 9.05 3.15 19.43
CA MET A 260 8.79 4.04 20.57
C MET A 260 9.59 3.61 21.82
N GLU A 261 9.86 2.33 22.01
CA GLU A 261 10.72 1.81 23.08
C GLU A 261 12.22 1.93 22.78
N SER A 262 12.59 2.56 21.66
CA SER A 262 13.97 2.81 21.25
C SER A 262 14.49 4.14 21.83
N PRO A 263 15.81 4.30 22.04
CA PRO A 263 16.42 5.60 22.31
C PRO A 263 16.45 6.54 21.09
N LYS A 264 16.17 6.02 19.89
CA LYS A 264 16.15 6.81 18.64
C LYS A 264 14.75 7.37 18.39
N PRO A 265 14.59 8.67 18.06
CA PRO A 265 13.28 9.22 17.71
C PRO A 265 12.68 8.50 16.50
N MET A 266 11.48 7.95 16.65
CA MET A 266 10.75 7.26 15.58
C MET A 266 10.42 8.22 14.42
N ASP A 267 10.53 7.76 13.17
CA ASP A 267 9.91 8.40 12.00
C ASP A 267 9.41 7.33 11.04
N ARG A 268 8.20 6.86 11.32
CA ARG A 268 7.60 5.71 10.65
C ARG A 268 6.45 6.12 9.73
N LEU A 269 6.38 5.50 8.57
CA LEU A 269 5.25 5.59 7.65
C LEU A 269 4.36 4.35 7.76
N VAL A 270 3.10 4.52 8.11
CA VAL A 270 2.08 3.47 8.01
C VAL A 270 1.31 3.68 6.71
N CYS A 271 1.44 2.69 5.83
CA CYS A 271 0.75 2.66 4.55
C CYS A 271 -0.27 1.52 4.56
N GLY A 272 -1.49 1.80 4.12
CA GLY A 272 -2.51 0.76 3.94
C GLY A 272 -3.77 1.37 3.35
N ASP A 273 -4.64 0.57 2.76
CA ASP A 273 -5.83 1.12 2.09
C ASP A 273 -6.76 1.85 3.07
N VAL A 274 -7.63 2.71 2.54
CA VAL A 274 -8.71 3.34 3.32
C VAL A 274 -9.55 2.23 3.96
N GLY A 275 -9.78 2.29 5.28
CA GLY A 275 -10.55 1.28 6.01
C GLY A 275 -9.76 0.07 6.54
N TYR A 276 -8.44 -0.02 6.34
CA TYR A 276 -7.61 -1.10 6.91
C TYR A 276 -7.18 -0.87 8.37
N GLY A 277 -7.87 0.00 9.11
CA GLY A 277 -7.58 0.24 10.52
C GLY A 277 -6.27 1.00 10.79
N LYS A 278 -5.80 1.86 9.87
CA LYS A 278 -4.67 2.77 10.14
C LYS A 278 -4.89 3.63 11.39
N THR A 279 -6.12 4.11 11.58
CA THR A 279 -6.53 4.90 12.74
C THR A 279 -6.36 4.11 14.04
N GLU A 280 -6.65 2.80 14.03
CA GLU A 280 -6.50 1.95 15.22
C GLU A 280 -5.02 1.82 15.63
N VAL A 281 -4.15 1.59 14.65
CA VAL A 281 -2.70 1.52 14.88
C VAL A 281 -2.16 2.83 15.46
N ALA A 282 -2.63 3.97 14.95
CA ALA A 282 -2.26 5.29 15.45
C ALA A 282 -2.81 5.57 16.86
N LEU A 283 -4.04 5.14 17.14
CA LEU A 283 -4.70 5.27 18.44
C LEU A 283 -3.93 4.50 19.53
N ARG A 284 -3.47 3.28 19.23
CA ARG A 284 -2.64 2.49 20.15
C ARG A 284 -1.30 3.17 20.45
N ALA A 285 -0.66 3.76 19.45
CA ALA A 285 0.56 4.54 19.64
C ALA A 285 0.33 5.80 20.49
N ALA A 286 -0.78 6.51 20.25
CA ALA A 286 -1.17 7.66 21.05
C ALA A 286 -1.39 7.29 22.52
N PHE A 287 -2.10 6.19 22.79
CA PHE A 287 -2.34 5.75 24.16
C PHE A 287 -1.05 5.38 24.89
N LYS A 288 -0.11 4.67 24.23
CA LYS A 288 1.21 4.38 24.79
C LYS A 288 1.97 5.66 25.17
N ALA A 289 1.88 6.69 24.34
CA ALA A 289 2.53 7.96 24.65
C ALA A 289 1.90 8.65 25.88
N VAL A 290 0.58 8.65 25.98
CA VAL A 290 -0.14 9.21 27.13
C VAL A 290 0.14 8.43 28.41
N ALA A 291 0.29 7.11 28.34
CA ALA A 291 0.64 6.28 29.50
C ALA A 291 1.96 6.69 30.17
N ASP A 292 2.87 7.32 29.40
CA ASP A 292 4.14 7.88 29.86
C ASP A 292 4.06 9.38 30.19
N ASN A 293 2.85 9.93 30.34
CA ASN A 293 2.59 11.36 30.58
C ASN A 293 3.17 12.27 29.49
N LYS A 294 3.18 11.79 28.24
CA LYS A 294 3.55 12.58 27.07
C LYS A 294 2.32 13.04 26.32
N GLN A 295 2.36 14.28 25.87
CA GLN A 295 1.31 14.84 25.02
C GLN A 295 1.42 14.28 23.59
N VAL A 296 0.28 14.12 22.94
CA VAL A 296 0.17 13.65 21.56
C VAL A 296 -0.49 14.72 20.71
N ALA A 297 0.10 15.03 19.56
CA ALA A 297 -0.49 15.91 18.57
C ALA A 297 -0.86 15.13 17.30
N MET A 298 -2.14 15.12 16.93
CA MET A 298 -2.61 14.53 15.68
C MET A 298 -2.99 15.62 14.68
N LEU A 299 -2.20 15.72 13.61
CA LEU A 299 -2.38 16.66 12.52
C LEU A 299 -3.17 16.01 11.39
N VAL A 300 -4.28 16.65 11.05
CA VAL A 300 -5.19 16.19 10.00
C VAL A 300 -5.45 17.31 8.98
N PRO A 301 -5.75 16.99 7.71
CA PRO A 301 -5.81 18.01 6.66
C PRO A 301 -7.10 18.83 6.68
N THR A 302 -8.19 18.30 7.24
CA THR A 302 -9.51 18.95 7.22
C THR A 302 -10.16 18.95 8.58
N THR A 303 -11.03 19.94 8.79
CA THR A 303 -11.82 20.10 10.02
C THR A 303 -12.75 18.90 10.26
N ILE A 304 -13.33 18.34 9.19
CA ILE A 304 -14.24 17.18 9.28
C ILE A 304 -13.48 15.93 9.74
N LEU A 305 -12.28 15.69 9.21
CA LEU A 305 -11.42 14.62 9.71
C LEU A 305 -11.02 14.84 11.17
N ALA A 306 -10.79 16.08 11.57
CA ALA A 306 -10.45 16.40 12.96
C ALA A 306 -11.59 15.99 13.89
N GLU A 307 -12.82 16.33 13.53
CA GLU A 307 -14.02 15.96 14.29
C GLU A 307 -14.22 14.43 14.33
N GLN A 308 -14.02 13.76 13.19
CA GLN A 308 -14.16 12.30 13.10
C GLN A 308 -13.14 11.57 13.99
N HIS A 309 -11.86 11.98 13.92
CA HIS A 309 -10.81 11.42 14.77
C HIS A 309 -11.07 11.77 16.24
N TYR A 310 -11.51 13.00 16.53
CA TYR A 310 -11.89 13.42 17.88
C TYR A 310 -12.98 12.52 18.48
N ALA A 311 -14.07 12.29 17.74
CA ALA A 311 -15.14 11.40 18.17
C ALA A 311 -14.65 9.96 18.38
N THR A 312 -13.85 9.44 17.45
CA THR A 312 -13.30 8.07 17.53
C THR A 312 -12.39 7.88 18.74
N PHE A 313 -11.47 8.82 18.96
CA PHE A 313 -10.54 8.78 20.09
C PHE A 313 -11.28 8.93 21.42
N LYS A 314 -12.24 9.85 21.51
CA LYS A 314 -13.05 10.07 22.71
C LYS A 314 -13.90 8.87 23.07
N ASP A 315 -14.51 8.21 22.09
CA ASP A 315 -15.30 6.99 22.32
C ASP A 315 -14.41 5.83 22.79
N ARG A 316 -13.30 5.58 22.08
CA ARG A 316 -12.38 4.48 22.40
C ARG A 316 -11.65 4.64 23.73
N MET A 317 -11.31 5.87 24.11
CA MET A 317 -10.60 6.15 25.36
C MET A 317 -11.52 6.55 26.52
N LYS A 318 -12.84 6.47 26.36
CA LYS A 318 -13.84 6.92 27.36
C LYS A 318 -13.67 6.30 28.75
N LYS A 319 -13.11 5.08 28.83
CA LYS A 319 -12.88 4.36 30.09
C LYS A 319 -11.61 4.78 30.82
N PHE A 320 -10.77 5.60 30.20
CA PHE A 320 -9.46 5.98 30.71
C PHE A 320 -9.45 7.47 31.05
N PRO A 321 -8.65 7.91 32.05
CA PRO A 321 -8.55 9.30 32.44
C PRO A 321 -7.64 10.07 31.47
N VAL A 322 -8.04 10.16 30.20
CA VAL A 322 -7.30 10.85 29.14
C VAL A 322 -8.10 12.04 28.64
N ASN A 323 -7.51 13.23 28.72
CA ASN A 323 -8.11 14.46 28.24
C ASN A 323 -7.81 14.65 26.75
N ILE A 324 -8.84 14.47 25.94
CA ILE A 324 -8.77 14.58 24.49
C ILE A 324 -9.51 15.84 24.08
N GLU A 325 -8.84 16.70 23.32
CA GLU A 325 -9.43 17.91 22.76
C GLU A 325 -9.23 18.03 21.26
N MET A 326 -9.99 18.94 20.63
CA MET A 326 -9.88 19.24 19.21
C MET A 326 -9.66 20.73 18.96
N LEU A 327 -8.59 21.08 18.24
CA LEU A 327 -8.32 22.45 17.78
C LEU A 327 -8.62 22.60 16.27
N SER A 328 -9.78 23.16 15.97
CA SER A 328 -10.28 23.29 14.61
C SER A 328 -11.18 24.52 14.45
N ARG A 329 -11.68 24.75 13.23
CA ARG A 329 -12.63 25.85 12.95
C ARG A 329 -14.01 25.64 13.60
N PHE A 330 -14.32 24.42 14.04
CA PHE A 330 -15.58 24.11 14.75
C PHE A 330 -15.57 24.60 16.21
N ARG A 331 -14.40 25.00 16.73
CA ARG A 331 -14.29 25.62 18.06
C ARG A 331 -14.38 27.13 17.97
N SER A 332 -15.18 27.72 18.85
CA SER A 332 -15.26 29.16 19.04
C SER A 332 -13.93 29.75 19.49
N GLY A 333 -13.76 31.07 19.32
CA GLY A 333 -12.52 31.75 19.73
C GLY A 333 -12.23 31.66 21.23
N ALA A 334 -13.25 31.51 22.07
CA ALA A 334 -13.10 31.29 23.51
C ALA A 334 -12.58 29.88 23.81
N GLU A 335 -13.24 28.85 23.28
CA GLU A 335 -12.81 27.45 23.43
C GLU A 335 -11.39 27.22 22.90
N GLN A 336 -11.03 27.82 21.75
CA GLN A 336 -9.68 27.70 21.22
C GLN A 336 -8.63 28.24 22.19
N LYS A 337 -8.91 29.36 22.88
CA LYS A 337 -7.97 29.94 23.86
C LYS A 337 -7.81 29.04 25.08
N GLU A 338 -8.91 28.47 25.57
CA GLU A 338 -8.89 27.52 26.69
C GLU A 338 -8.11 26.25 26.34
N ILE A 339 -8.36 25.68 25.17
CA ILE A 339 -7.64 24.50 24.67
C ILE A 339 -6.14 24.81 24.53
N ILE A 340 -5.76 25.97 23.98
CA ILE A 340 -4.35 26.36 23.86
C ILE A 340 -3.68 26.53 25.23
N ALA A 341 -4.39 27.09 26.21
CA ALA A 341 -3.90 27.16 27.58
C ALA A 341 -3.69 25.75 28.16
N GLY A 342 -4.64 24.85 27.94
CA GLY A 342 -4.56 23.46 28.39
C GLY A 342 -3.44 22.64 27.73
N ILE A 343 -3.13 22.91 26.46
CA ILE A 343 -1.96 22.31 25.79
C ILE A 343 -0.66 22.79 26.44
N LYS A 344 -0.60 24.07 26.84
CA LYS A 344 0.58 24.70 27.43
C LYS A 344 0.83 24.27 28.88
N ASP A 345 -0.22 24.09 29.68
CA ASP A 345 -0.10 23.63 31.07
C ASP A 345 -0.06 22.09 31.21
N GLY A 346 -0.40 21.38 30.14
CA GLY A 346 -0.38 19.91 30.06
C GLY A 346 -1.66 19.24 30.57
N SER A 347 -2.74 19.98 30.78
CA SER A 347 -4.05 19.40 31.10
C SER A 347 -4.71 18.70 29.89
N VAL A 348 -4.29 19.02 28.67
CA VAL A 348 -4.68 18.30 27.45
C VAL A 348 -3.61 17.26 27.08
N ASP A 349 -3.99 15.98 27.11
CA ASP A 349 -3.09 14.86 26.79
C ASP A 349 -3.00 14.62 25.28
N ILE A 350 -4.14 14.59 24.60
CA ILE A 350 -4.22 14.37 23.15
C ILE A 350 -4.93 15.56 22.51
N ILE A 351 -4.26 16.19 21.55
CA ILE A 351 -4.85 17.24 20.73
C ILE A 351 -4.95 16.82 19.27
N ILE A 352 -6.18 16.84 18.74
CA ILE A 352 -6.45 16.57 17.33
C ILE A 352 -6.75 17.89 16.64
N GLY A 353 -6.11 18.18 15.52
CA GLY A 353 -6.33 19.47 14.90
C GLY A 353 -5.79 19.62 13.50
N THR A 354 -6.25 20.70 12.87
CA THR A 354 -5.82 21.06 11.52
C THR A 354 -4.47 21.79 11.56
N HIS A 355 -4.10 22.46 10.45
CA HIS A 355 -2.95 23.36 10.40
C HIS A 355 -2.92 24.43 11.50
N ARG A 356 -4.04 24.71 12.18
CA ARG A 356 -4.11 25.59 13.36
C ARG A 356 -3.16 25.18 14.49
N LEU A 357 -2.85 23.89 14.63
CA LEU A 357 -1.86 23.38 15.59
C LEU A 357 -0.41 23.79 15.26
N LEU A 358 -0.15 24.19 14.01
CA LEU A 358 1.17 24.62 13.55
C LEU A 358 1.37 26.14 13.69
N SER A 359 0.41 26.86 14.27
CA SER A 359 0.53 28.30 14.54
C SER A 359 1.55 28.59 15.65
N HIS A 360 2.12 29.80 15.65
CA HIS A 360 3.19 30.21 16.58
C HIS A 360 2.77 30.34 18.04
N ASP A 361 1.48 30.40 18.32
CA ASP A 361 0.91 30.53 19.66
C ASP A 361 0.69 29.18 20.37
N VAL A 362 0.86 28.06 19.67
CA VAL A 362 0.70 26.70 20.25
C VAL A 362 2.05 26.20 20.76
N TYR A 363 2.12 26.00 22.08
CA TYR A 363 3.30 25.48 22.79
C TYR A 363 2.88 24.29 23.63
N PHE A 364 3.56 23.16 23.44
CA PHE A 364 3.33 21.95 24.21
C PHE A 364 4.23 21.94 25.44
N LYS A 365 3.72 21.45 26.57
CA LYS A 365 4.50 21.22 27.78
C LYS A 365 5.48 20.05 27.62
N ASN A 366 5.00 18.93 27.08
CA ASN A 366 5.77 17.68 27.01
C ASN A 366 5.31 16.80 25.83
N LEU A 367 5.46 17.33 24.60
CA LEU A 367 5.11 16.60 23.38
C LEU A 367 6.02 15.38 23.18
N GLY A 368 5.43 14.18 23.10
CA GLY A 368 6.18 12.93 22.88
C GLY A 368 5.88 12.25 21.55
N LEU A 369 4.70 12.47 20.96
CA LEU A 369 4.33 11.84 19.68
C LEU A 369 3.57 12.83 18.78
N VAL A 370 3.95 12.88 17.50
CA VAL A 370 3.21 13.57 16.45
C VAL A 370 2.68 12.57 15.43
N ILE A 371 1.37 12.54 15.26
CA ILE A 371 0.69 11.72 14.26
C ILE A 371 0.28 12.65 13.11
N ILE A 372 0.65 12.31 11.88
CA ILE A 372 0.33 13.09 10.68
C ILE A 372 -0.50 12.22 9.75
N ASP A 373 -1.77 12.56 9.58
CA ASP A 373 -2.67 11.87 8.64
C ASP A 373 -2.69 12.60 7.29
N GLU A 374 -2.53 11.86 6.19
CA GLU A 374 -2.52 12.36 4.81
C GLU A 374 -1.55 13.54 4.59
N GLU A 375 -0.26 13.35 4.91
CA GLU A 375 0.83 14.33 4.81
C GLU A 375 0.85 15.10 3.47
N GLN A 376 0.43 14.47 2.36
CA GLN A 376 0.42 15.07 1.03
C GLN A 376 -0.44 16.33 0.92
N ARG A 377 -1.43 16.51 1.79
CA ARG A 377 -2.32 17.67 1.76
C ARG A 377 -1.76 18.90 2.49
N PHE A 378 -0.60 18.80 3.15
CA PHE A 378 0.03 19.92 3.84
C PHE A 378 0.98 20.72 2.94
N GLY A 379 0.82 22.06 2.96
CA GLY A 379 1.65 22.99 2.19
C GLY A 379 3.10 23.12 2.69
N VAL A 380 3.94 23.79 1.90
CA VAL A 380 5.39 23.92 2.14
C VAL A 380 5.71 24.58 3.51
N LYS A 381 5.01 25.67 3.87
CA LYS A 381 5.21 26.36 5.16
C LYS A 381 4.90 25.46 6.37
N HIS A 382 3.88 24.61 6.26
CA HIS A 382 3.55 23.65 7.32
C HIS A 382 4.64 22.58 7.48
N LYS A 383 5.22 22.13 6.35
CA LYS A 383 6.29 21.14 6.33
C LYS A 383 7.57 21.62 7.00
N GLU A 384 7.89 22.92 6.96
CA GLU A 384 9.07 23.46 7.67
C GLU A 384 8.93 23.37 9.19
N ARG A 385 7.76 23.66 9.74
CA ARG A 385 7.52 23.52 11.18
C ARG A 385 7.51 22.06 11.61
N LEU A 386 6.92 21.19 10.79
CA LEU A 386 6.97 19.74 10.97
C LEU A 386 8.40 19.20 10.96
N LYS A 387 9.30 19.73 10.11
CA LYS A 387 10.73 19.36 10.12
C LYS A 387 11.38 19.63 11.47
N ARG A 388 11.07 20.75 12.14
CA ARG A 388 11.61 21.05 13.47
C ARG A 388 11.08 20.08 14.52
N MET A 389 9.79 19.75 14.48
CA MET A 389 9.18 18.76 15.39
C MET A 389 9.78 17.36 15.20
N ARG A 390 10.02 16.95 13.95
CA ARG A 390 10.64 15.65 13.58
C ARG A 390 12.05 15.41 14.11
N LEU A 391 12.75 16.45 14.54
CA LEU A 391 14.11 16.31 15.06
C LEU A 391 14.15 15.81 16.51
N LEU A 392 13.09 16.06 17.29
CA LEU A 392 13.09 15.88 18.75
C LEU A 392 11.98 14.96 19.26
N VAL A 393 10.99 14.65 18.42
CA VAL A 393 9.76 13.95 18.81
C VAL A 393 9.53 12.79 17.85
N ASP A 394 8.98 11.70 18.37
CA ASP A 394 8.52 10.57 17.56
C ASP A 394 7.43 11.01 16.59
N VAL A 395 7.56 10.59 15.33
CA VAL A 395 6.61 10.95 14.26
C VAL A 395 6.06 9.71 13.59
N LEU A 396 4.73 9.61 13.58
CA LEU A 396 3.98 8.58 12.88
C LEU A 396 3.20 9.21 11.72
N THR A 397 3.51 8.82 10.49
CA THR A 397 2.79 9.31 9.30
C THR A 397 1.82 8.25 8.80
N LEU A 398 0.55 8.59 8.58
CA LEU A 398 -0.47 7.70 8.03
C LEU A 398 -0.83 8.12 6.60
N THR A 399 -0.97 7.15 5.70
CA THR A 399 -1.41 7.44 4.33
C THR A 399 -2.10 6.25 3.67
N ALA A 400 -3.10 6.54 2.84
CA ALA A 400 -3.70 5.55 1.95
C ALA A 400 -2.89 5.31 0.68
N THR A 401 -2.25 6.35 0.16
CA THR A 401 -1.44 6.33 -1.06
C THR A 401 -0.17 7.11 -0.77
N PRO A 402 0.95 6.44 -0.50
CA PRO A 402 2.16 7.11 -0.08
C PRO A 402 2.66 8.02 -1.20
N ILE A 403 3.04 9.25 -0.84
CA ILE A 403 3.65 10.19 -1.77
C ILE A 403 4.83 9.49 -2.43
N PRO A 404 5.00 9.56 -3.77
CA PRO A 404 6.07 8.85 -4.45
C PRO A 404 7.47 9.04 -3.86
N ARG A 405 7.79 10.24 -3.38
CA ARG A 405 9.06 10.53 -2.68
C ARG A 405 9.15 9.86 -1.30
N THR A 406 8.08 9.83 -0.53
CA THR A 406 8.04 9.17 0.79
C THR A 406 8.06 7.66 0.62
N LEU A 407 7.36 7.14 -0.38
CA LEU A 407 7.40 5.75 -0.82
C LEU A 407 8.82 5.35 -1.23
N TYR A 408 9.48 6.21 -2.03
CA TYR A 408 10.87 6.05 -2.42
C TYR A 408 11.78 5.96 -1.18
N MET A 409 11.76 6.95 -0.28
CA MET A 409 12.54 6.92 0.97
C MET A 409 12.25 5.67 1.81
N SER A 410 10.99 5.26 1.89
CA SER A 410 10.59 4.07 2.63
C SER A 410 11.16 2.79 2.04
N LEU A 411 11.03 2.63 0.72
CA LEU A 411 11.63 1.51 0.00
C LEU A 411 13.12 1.45 0.25
N MET A 412 13.81 2.57 0.40
CA MET A 412 15.25 2.58 0.59
C MET A 412 15.73 2.18 1.98
N GLY A 413 14.82 1.90 2.90
CA GLY A 413 15.16 1.72 4.32
C GLY A 413 15.65 3.03 4.95
N ILE A 414 15.32 4.17 4.31
CA ILE A 414 15.63 5.51 4.82
C ILE A 414 14.57 5.94 5.83
N LYS A 415 13.31 5.62 5.54
CA LYS A 415 12.17 5.80 6.42
C LYS A 415 11.60 4.43 6.76
N ASP A 416 11.40 4.14 8.05
CA ASP A 416 10.77 2.88 8.44
C ASP A 416 9.31 2.86 7.96
N MET A 417 8.89 1.74 7.36
CA MET A 417 7.57 1.63 6.76
C MET A 417 6.89 0.35 7.19
N SER A 418 5.67 0.50 7.69
CA SER A 418 4.77 -0.60 7.98
C SER A 418 3.67 -0.62 6.93
N VAL A 419 3.56 -1.73 6.21
CA VAL A 419 2.50 -1.94 5.21
C VAL A 419 1.38 -2.78 5.82
N ILE A 420 0.17 -2.21 5.83
CA ILE A 420 -1.07 -2.92 6.14
C ILE A 420 -1.68 -3.33 4.80
N ASP A 421 -1.35 -4.53 4.34
CA ASP A 421 -1.75 -5.10 3.04
C ASP A 421 -2.98 -6.00 3.14
N THR A 422 -3.32 -6.44 4.35
CA THR A 422 -4.36 -7.44 4.59
C THR A 422 -5.68 -6.76 4.92
N PRO A 423 -6.75 -6.96 4.13
CA PRO A 423 -8.07 -6.44 4.45
C PRO A 423 -8.65 -7.11 5.72
N PRO A 424 -9.52 -6.42 6.47
CA PRO A 424 -10.33 -7.05 7.51
C PRO A 424 -11.23 -8.17 6.93
N GLU A 425 -11.51 -9.22 7.73
CA GLU A 425 -12.22 -10.46 7.30
C GLU A 425 -13.59 -10.20 6.64
N ASN A 426 -14.25 -9.07 6.90
CA ASN A 426 -15.60 -8.74 6.40
C ASN A 426 -15.64 -7.69 5.27
N ARG A 427 -14.51 -7.40 4.62
CA ARG A 427 -14.46 -6.38 3.57
C ARG A 427 -14.77 -6.97 2.19
N ILE A 428 -15.81 -6.44 1.55
CA ILE A 428 -16.18 -6.80 0.18
C ILE A 428 -15.53 -5.80 -0.79
N PRO A 429 -14.86 -6.26 -1.87
CA PRO A 429 -14.33 -5.37 -2.90
C PRO A 429 -15.41 -4.47 -3.50
N VAL A 430 -15.07 -3.21 -3.77
CA VAL A 430 -15.99 -2.27 -4.43
C VAL A 430 -16.13 -2.67 -5.90
N ALA A 431 -17.36 -2.87 -6.37
CA ALA A 431 -17.63 -3.19 -7.77
C ALA A 431 -17.43 -1.92 -8.60
N THR A 432 -16.33 -1.88 -9.36
CA THR A 432 -15.95 -0.75 -10.18
C THR A 432 -16.39 -0.93 -11.62
N LYS A 433 -16.95 0.13 -12.22
CA LYS A 433 -17.29 0.19 -13.64
C LYS A 433 -16.87 1.52 -14.24
N VAL A 434 -16.23 1.47 -15.40
CA VAL A 434 -15.95 2.64 -16.24
C VAL A 434 -16.98 2.67 -17.37
N THR A 435 -17.73 3.76 -17.50
CA THR A 435 -18.81 3.87 -18.50
C THR A 435 -19.04 5.29 -18.96
N GLU A 436 -19.68 5.44 -20.12
CA GLU A 436 -20.21 6.73 -20.55
C GLU A 436 -21.25 7.27 -19.56
N PHE A 437 -21.39 8.59 -19.53
CA PHE A 437 -22.46 9.27 -18.81
C PHE A 437 -23.82 8.86 -19.38
N ASP A 438 -24.53 8.01 -18.65
CA ASP A 438 -25.88 7.58 -18.95
C ASP A 438 -26.82 7.87 -17.79
N GLU A 439 -27.83 8.71 -18.04
CA GLU A 439 -28.82 9.12 -17.06
C GLU A 439 -29.63 7.94 -16.51
N ARG A 440 -29.93 6.95 -17.35
CA ARG A 440 -30.72 5.79 -16.93
C ARG A 440 -29.94 4.97 -15.91
N ALA A 441 -28.69 4.64 -16.21
CA ALA A 441 -27.80 3.95 -15.28
C ALA A 441 -27.58 4.72 -13.97
N ILE A 442 -27.42 6.05 -14.02
CA ILE A 442 -27.29 6.90 -12.82
C ILE A 442 -28.56 6.84 -11.97
N LYS A 443 -29.73 7.02 -12.58
CA LYS A 443 -31.03 6.97 -11.90
C LYS A 443 -31.27 5.62 -11.22
N GLU A 444 -31.00 4.52 -11.93
CA GLU A 444 -31.13 3.16 -11.38
C GLU A 444 -30.15 2.92 -10.23
N GLY A 445 -28.91 3.37 -10.37
CA GLY A 445 -27.91 3.21 -9.31
C GLY A 445 -28.24 4.01 -8.05
N ILE A 446 -28.75 5.24 -8.19
CA ILE A 446 -29.24 6.05 -7.06
C ILE A 446 -30.46 5.36 -6.43
N ALA A 447 -31.48 5.02 -7.21
CA ALA A 447 -32.70 4.39 -6.69
C ALA A 447 -32.42 3.07 -5.95
N ARG A 448 -31.48 2.26 -6.45
CA ARG A 448 -31.03 1.04 -5.79
C ARG A 448 -30.40 1.32 -4.43
N GLU A 449 -29.60 2.37 -4.30
CA GLU A 449 -28.97 2.77 -3.05
C GLU A 449 -30.01 3.23 -2.02
N LEU A 450 -30.96 4.07 -2.44
CA LEU A 450 -32.03 4.57 -1.57
C LEU A 450 -32.93 3.44 -1.09
N LYS A 451 -33.24 2.46 -1.94
CA LYS A 451 -34.07 1.30 -1.58
C LYS A 451 -33.47 0.46 -0.44
N ARG A 452 -32.15 0.47 -0.28
CA ARG A 452 -31.44 -0.21 0.82
C ARG A 452 -31.10 0.71 2.00
N GLY A 453 -31.64 1.93 2.03
CA GLY A 453 -31.37 2.91 3.08
C GLY A 453 -29.94 3.47 3.09
N GLY A 454 -29.23 3.34 1.96
CA GLY A 454 -27.89 3.88 1.80
C GLY A 454 -27.89 5.29 1.21
N GLN A 455 -26.69 5.88 1.14
CA GLN A 455 -26.46 7.22 0.63
C GLN A 455 -25.52 7.20 -0.59
N VAL A 456 -25.59 8.24 -1.42
CA VAL A 456 -24.84 8.32 -2.67
C VAL A 456 -23.91 9.53 -2.68
N PHE A 457 -22.67 9.33 -3.11
CA PHE A 457 -21.79 10.42 -3.52
C PHE A 457 -21.89 10.65 -5.03
N PHE A 458 -22.09 11.91 -5.44
CA PHE A 458 -21.95 12.31 -6.83
C PHE A 458 -20.85 13.37 -6.92
N VAL A 459 -19.69 13.00 -7.48
CA VAL A 459 -18.49 13.83 -7.48
C VAL A 459 -18.26 14.43 -8.86
N ASN A 460 -18.02 15.74 -8.91
CA ASN A 460 -17.63 16.45 -10.12
C ASN A 460 -16.30 17.21 -9.88
N ASN A 461 -15.39 17.21 -10.85
CA ASN A 461 -14.06 17.81 -10.64
C ASN A 461 -14.09 19.33 -10.41
N ARG A 462 -15.10 20.03 -10.97
CA ARG A 462 -15.19 21.50 -10.94
C ARG A 462 -16.50 21.96 -10.33
N ILE A 463 -16.45 23.15 -9.72
CA ILE A 463 -17.62 23.86 -9.16
C ILE A 463 -18.53 24.35 -10.29
N GLN A 464 -17.94 24.76 -11.42
CA GLN A 464 -18.70 25.20 -12.59
C GLN A 464 -19.64 24.10 -13.08
N GLY A 465 -20.94 24.39 -13.06
CA GLY A 465 -21.99 23.47 -13.48
C GLY A 465 -22.39 22.43 -12.43
N LEU A 466 -21.85 22.49 -11.21
CA LEU A 466 -22.27 21.61 -10.11
C LEU A 466 -23.75 21.83 -9.75
N ASN A 467 -24.19 23.09 -9.70
CA ASN A 467 -25.58 23.46 -9.47
C ASN A 467 -26.53 22.89 -10.53
N LYS A 468 -26.19 23.06 -11.82
CA LYS A 468 -26.98 22.50 -12.94
C LYS A 468 -27.04 20.97 -12.87
N LEU A 469 -25.95 20.33 -12.45
CA LEU A 469 -25.90 18.89 -12.27
C LEU A 469 -26.77 18.45 -11.09
N ALA A 470 -26.77 19.19 -9.97
CA ALA A 470 -27.63 18.92 -8.82
C ALA A 470 -29.11 19.11 -9.16
N GLU A 471 -29.49 20.19 -9.86
CA GLU A 471 -30.84 20.40 -10.38
C GLU A 471 -31.29 19.25 -11.27
N ARG A 472 -30.45 18.84 -12.23
CA ARG A 472 -30.73 17.70 -13.11
C ARG A 472 -30.91 16.40 -12.33
N LEU A 473 -30.10 16.15 -11.29
CA LEU A 473 -30.26 14.98 -10.43
C LEU A 473 -31.57 15.03 -9.61
N LYS A 474 -31.97 16.22 -9.14
CA LYS A 474 -33.27 16.45 -8.46
C LYS A 474 -34.44 16.14 -9.40
N GLU A 475 -34.36 16.53 -10.67
CA GLU A 475 -35.36 16.17 -11.69
C GLU A 475 -35.39 14.66 -11.97
N MET A 476 -34.21 14.01 -12.05
CA MET A 476 -34.11 12.58 -12.33
C MET A 476 -34.63 11.70 -11.18
N VAL A 477 -34.43 12.13 -9.93
CA VAL A 477 -34.75 11.39 -8.70
C VAL A 477 -35.45 12.30 -7.68
N PRO A 478 -36.73 12.67 -7.91
CA PRO A 478 -37.43 13.67 -7.08
C PRO A 478 -37.68 13.23 -5.64
N ASN A 479 -37.60 11.92 -5.36
CA ASN A 479 -37.82 11.36 -4.02
C ASN A 479 -36.55 11.39 -3.16
N ALA A 480 -35.41 11.84 -3.68
CA ALA A 480 -34.15 11.89 -2.95
C ALA A 480 -33.89 13.29 -2.38
N ARG A 481 -33.36 13.37 -1.16
CA ARG A 481 -32.87 14.62 -0.57
C ARG A 481 -31.46 14.90 -1.09
N ILE A 482 -31.33 15.84 -2.01
CA ILE A 482 -30.08 16.13 -2.74
C ILE A 482 -29.55 17.51 -2.33
N GLU A 483 -28.31 17.56 -1.84
CA GLU A 483 -27.64 18.80 -1.44
C GLU A 483 -26.24 18.93 -2.06
N GLU A 484 -25.78 20.17 -2.19
CA GLU A 484 -24.50 20.53 -2.79
C GLU A 484 -23.41 20.79 -1.75
N ALA A 485 -22.19 20.32 -2.01
CA ALA A 485 -21.03 20.56 -1.15
C ALA A 485 -19.76 20.91 -1.96
N HIS A 486 -19.31 22.16 -1.89
CA HIS A 486 -18.10 22.62 -2.56
C HIS A 486 -17.25 23.59 -1.71
N GLY A 487 -15.99 23.76 -2.11
CA GLY A 487 -14.94 24.29 -1.22
C GLY A 487 -14.88 25.81 -1.16
N GLN A 488 -15.66 26.45 -2.03
CA GLN A 488 -15.91 27.89 -2.03
C GLN A 488 -17.12 28.27 -1.16
N MET A 489 -17.87 27.28 -0.64
CA MET A 489 -18.95 27.57 0.30
C MET A 489 -18.37 28.18 1.59
N PRO A 490 -19.12 29.07 2.26
CA PRO A 490 -18.84 29.45 3.63
C PRO A 490 -18.61 28.21 4.49
N ALA A 491 -17.58 28.23 5.34
CA ALA A 491 -17.16 27.04 6.10
C ALA A 491 -18.29 26.45 6.95
N HIS A 492 -19.11 27.30 7.56
CA HIS A 492 -20.27 26.92 8.37
C HIS A 492 -21.40 26.27 7.54
N GLU A 493 -21.58 26.69 6.29
CA GLU A 493 -22.61 26.12 5.41
C GLU A 493 -22.19 24.72 4.93
N LEU A 494 -20.93 24.60 4.46
CA LEU A 494 -20.35 23.31 4.10
C LEU A 494 -20.40 22.33 5.27
N GLU A 495 -20.11 22.81 6.47
CA GLU A 495 -20.20 22.04 7.71
C GLU A 495 -21.61 21.50 7.96
N ASN A 496 -22.64 22.35 7.89
CA ASN A 496 -24.03 21.94 8.10
C ASN A 496 -24.48 20.88 7.08
N VAL A 497 -24.15 21.06 5.80
CA VAL A 497 -24.46 20.07 4.75
C VAL A 497 -23.77 18.75 5.04
N MET A 498 -22.50 18.78 5.43
CA MET A 498 -21.73 17.56 5.73
C MET A 498 -22.27 16.84 6.96
N ILE A 499 -22.66 17.57 8.02
CA ILE A 499 -23.29 16.99 9.21
C ILE A 499 -24.65 16.37 8.87
N GLY A 500 -25.48 17.07 8.08
CA GLY A 500 -26.76 16.55 7.61
C GLY A 500 -26.58 15.27 6.79
N PHE A 501 -25.56 15.22 5.94
CA PHE A 501 -25.23 14.01 5.19
C PHE A 501 -24.75 12.88 6.12
N ILE A 502 -23.90 13.14 7.11
CA ILE A 502 -23.48 12.10 8.08
C ILE A 502 -24.66 11.56 8.89
N LYS A 503 -25.63 12.41 9.25
CA LYS A 503 -26.85 12.03 10.00
C LYS A 503 -27.91 11.30 9.16
N GLY A 504 -27.72 11.19 7.84
CA GLY A 504 -28.74 10.62 6.95
C GLY A 504 -29.93 11.55 6.71
N GLU A 505 -29.77 12.85 6.93
CA GLU A 505 -30.76 13.88 6.57
C GLU A 505 -30.71 14.23 5.07
N ILE A 506 -29.57 13.93 4.43
CA ILE A 506 -29.34 14.10 2.98
C ILE A 506 -29.04 12.72 2.39
N ASP A 507 -29.66 12.38 1.26
CA ASP A 507 -29.51 11.07 0.63
C ASP A 507 -28.42 11.06 -0.44
N VAL A 508 -28.29 12.15 -1.20
CA VAL A 508 -27.31 12.30 -2.29
C VAL A 508 -26.52 13.58 -2.08
N LEU A 509 -25.19 13.42 -1.92
CA LEU A 509 -24.28 14.55 -1.81
C LEU A 509 -23.62 14.83 -3.16
N VAL A 510 -24.00 15.94 -3.79
CA VAL A 510 -23.40 16.43 -5.03
C VAL A 510 -22.23 17.31 -4.66
N SER A 511 -21.01 16.85 -4.91
CA SER A 511 -19.82 17.47 -4.35
C SER A 511 -18.68 17.60 -5.35
N THR A 512 -17.74 18.46 -4.99
CA THR A 512 -16.42 18.46 -5.65
C THR A 512 -15.51 17.38 -5.07
N ALA A 513 -14.24 17.36 -5.48
CA ALA A 513 -13.20 16.49 -4.94
C ALA A 513 -12.95 16.60 -3.40
N ILE A 514 -13.75 17.39 -2.67
CA ILE A 514 -13.67 17.56 -1.21
C ILE A 514 -13.94 16.26 -0.47
N VAL A 515 -14.75 15.35 -1.04
CA VAL A 515 -14.98 14.02 -0.45
C VAL A 515 -13.69 13.19 -0.42
N GLN A 516 -12.68 13.51 -1.23
CA GLN A 516 -11.36 12.88 -1.15
C GLN A 516 -10.66 13.15 0.19
N SER A 517 -11.06 14.19 0.92
CA SER A 517 -10.35 14.75 2.09
C SER A 517 -10.58 14.01 3.40
N GLY A 518 -10.86 12.71 3.35
CA GLY A 518 -10.85 11.86 4.55
C GLY A 518 -12.19 11.46 5.12
N ILE A 519 -13.30 11.99 4.61
CA ILE A 519 -14.62 11.80 5.22
C ILE A 519 -15.01 10.31 5.19
N ASP A 520 -15.29 9.75 6.37
CA ASP A 520 -15.89 8.42 6.56
C ASP A 520 -17.40 8.56 6.69
N ILE A 521 -18.14 8.02 5.72
CA ILE A 521 -19.59 7.98 5.76
C ILE A 521 -19.99 6.51 5.59
N PRO A 522 -20.23 5.78 6.69
CA PRO A 522 -20.46 4.33 6.67
C PRO A 522 -21.64 3.92 5.78
N ASN A 523 -22.65 4.77 5.68
CA ASN A 523 -23.88 4.51 4.92
C ASN A 523 -23.75 4.83 3.43
N ALA A 524 -22.65 5.46 3.00
CA ALA A 524 -22.43 5.80 1.60
C ALA A 524 -21.76 4.63 0.86
N ASN A 525 -22.56 3.85 0.12
CA ASN A 525 -22.09 2.64 -0.56
C ASN A 525 -22.11 2.74 -2.09
N THR A 526 -22.57 3.85 -2.66
CA THR A 526 -22.47 4.12 -4.10
C THR A 526 -21.80 5.46 -4.34
N ILE A 527 -20.84 5.50 -5.27
CA ILE A 527 -20.20 6.72 -5.75
C ILE A 527 -20.26 6.80 -7.28
N PHE A 528 -20.66 7.97 -7.77
CA PHE A 528 -20.52 8.37 -9.16
C PHE A 528 -19.44 9.45 -9.25
N VAL A 529 -18.47 9.24 -10.13
CA VAL A 529 -17.42 10.22 -10.40
C VAL A 529 -17.61 10.71 -11.83
N ASN A 530 -18.18 11.90 -11.96
CA ASN A 530 -18.36 12.56 -13.25
C ASN A 530 -17.03 13.12 -13.75
N ARG A 531 -16.83 13.08 -15.07
CA ARG A 531 -15.59 13.49 -15.73
C ARG A 531 -14.37 12.78 -15.14
N ALA A 532 -14.48 11.47 -14.93
CA ALA A 532 -13.40 10.63 -14.41
C ALA A 532 -12.12 10.72 -15.27
N ASP A 533 -12.25 11.03 -16.56
CA ASP A 533 -11.17 11.33 -17.50
C ASP A 533 -10.22 12.43 -17.01
N MET A 534 -10.72 13.37 -16.21
CA MET A 534 -9.99 14.55 -15.74
C MET A 534 -9.29 14.35 -14.39
N PHE A 535 -9.42 13.17 -13.76
CA PHE A 535 -8.79 12.87 -12.48
C PHE A 535 -7.49 12.08 -12.67
N GLY A 536 -6.57 12.22 -11.73
CA GLY A 536 -5.41 11.32 -11.64
C GLY A 536 -5.80 9.97 -11.04
N LEU A 537 -4.96 8.94 -11.25
CA LEU A 537 -5.24 7.59 -10.79
C LEU A 537 -5.33 7.51 -9.25
N ALA A 538 -4.41 8.16 -8.54
CA ALA A 538 -4.47 8.23 -7.07
C ALA A 538 -5.76 8.90 -6.56
N ASP A 539 -6.27 9.91 -7.28
CA ASP A 539 -7.50 10.63 -6.91
C ASP A 539 -8.73 9.75 -7.09
N LEU A 540 -8.81 9.02 -8.22
CA LEU A 540 -9.85 8.04 -8.50
C LEU A 540 -9.84 6.91 -7.46
N TYR A 541 -8.66 6.44 -7.08
CA TYR A 541 -8.51 5.42 -6.04
C TYR A 541 -8.98 5.91 -4.67
N GLN A 542 -8.59 7.13 -4.28
CA GLN A 542 -9.04 7.75 -3.04
C GLN A 542 -10.56 7.91 -3.02
N LEU A 543 -11.18 8.31 -4.15
CA LEU A 543 -12.63 8.40 -4.29
C LEU A 543 -13.31 7.03 -4.17
N ARG A 544 -12.78 6.00 -4.85
CA ARG A 544 -13.27 4.62 -4.75
C ARG A 544 -13.25 4.12 -3.31
N GLY A 545 -12.15 4.37 -2.60
CA GLY A 545 -11.97 3.98 -1.20
C GLY A 545 -12.92 4.68 -0.21
N ARG A 546 -13.71 5.67 -0.65
CA ARG A 546 -14.70 6.33 0.21
C ARG A 546 -15.96 5.49 0.42
N VAL A 547 -16.26 4.59 -0.51
CA VAL A 547 -17.41 3.69 -0.45
C VAL A 547 -16.98 2.25 -0.12
N GLY A 548 -17.91 1.45 0.40
CA GLY A 548 -17.67 0.01 0.67
C GLY A 548 -17.04 -0.24 2.02
N ARG A 549 -17.76 0.14 3.08
CA ARG A 549 -17.21 0.04 4.43
C ARG A 549 -17.55 -1.25 5.17
N TYR A 550 -18.68 -1.95 4.99
CA TYR A 550 -18.94 -3.28 5.60
C TYR A 550 -20.13 -4.04 4.99
N ILE A 551 -20.08 -5.40 4.95
CA ILE A 551 -21.07 -6.47 4.58
C ILE A 551 -21.92 -6.28 3.31
N VAL A 552 -22.04 -5.07 2.81
CA VAL A 552 -22.92 -4.65 1.74
C VAL A 552 -22.05 -4.31 0.54
N GLN A 553 -22.39 -4.88 -0.61
CA GLN A 553 -21.70 -4.59 -1.87
C GLN A 553 -21.77 -3.09 -2.18
N ALA A 554 -20.61 -2.45 -2.31
CA ALA A 554 -20.50 -1.08 -2.78
C ALA A 554 -20.22 -1.01 -4.27
N TYR A 555 -20.58 0.12 -4.88
CA TYR A 555 -20.45 0.36 -6.31
C TYR A 555 -19.75 1.69 -6.58
N SER A 556 -18.79 1.68 -7.50
CA SER A 556 -18.13 2.89 -7.98
C SER A 556 -18.26 3.01 -9.49
N TYR A 557 -18.88 4.08 -9.95
CA TYR A 557 -19.08 4.38 -11.36
C TYR A 557 -18.18 5.54 -11.78
N PHE A 558 -17.23 5.28 -12.65
CA PHE A 558 -16.36 6.29 -13.24
C PHE A 558 -16.92 6.69 -14.61
N LEU A 559 -17.46 7.90 -14.68
CA LEU A 559 -18.21 8.39 -15.83
C LEU A 559 -17.35 9.29 -16.72
N TYR A 560 -17.37 9.06 -18.03
CA TYR A 560 -16.81 9.96 -19.04
C TYR A 560 -17.90 10.43 -20.01
N PRO A 561 -17.71 11.56 -20.73
CA PRO A 561 -18.77 12.10 -21.59
C PRO A 561 -19.19 11.13 -22.69
N LYS A 562 -20.50 11.10 -22.99
CA LYS A 562 -21.07 10.24 -24.03
C LYS A 562 -20.48 10.55 -25.41
N GLY A 563 -20.04 9.52 -26.14
CA GLY A 563 -19.44 9.65 -27.47
C GLY A 563 -18.05 10.30 -27.48
N TRP A 564 -17.41 10.44 -26.31
CA TRP A 564 -16.09 11.03 -26.20
C TRP A 564 -14.98 9.99 -26.38
N GLN A 565 -14.05 10.25 -27.30
CA GLN A 565 -12.85 9.42 -27.44
C GLN A 565 -11.85 9.79 -26.34
N LEU A 566 -11.57 8.83 -25.46
CA LEU A 566 -10.61 9.03 -24.37
C LEU A 566 -9.19 9.17 -24.93
N PRO A 567 -8.42 10.17 -24.47
CA PRO A 567 -6.97 10.19 -24.71
C PRO A 567 -6.34 8.91 -24.16
N LYS A 568 -5.29 8.40 -24.83
CA LYS A 568 -4.60 7.15 -24.42
C LYS A 568 -4.21 7.12 -22.94
N ASP A 569 -3.73 8.25 -22.40
CA ASP A 569 -3.34 8.36 -21.00
C ASP A 569 -4.55 8.22 -20.05
N ALA A 570 -5.69 8.81 -20.41
CA ALA A 570 -6.92 8.73 -19.63
C ALA A 570 -7.53 7.32 -19.71
N GLU A 571 -7.50 6.70 -20.89
CA GLU A 571 -7.94 5.33 -21.11
C GLU A 571 -7.12 4.34 -20.28
N ALA A 572 -5.79 4.45 -20.30
CA ALA A 572 -4.90 3.62 -19.50
C ALA A 572 -5.18 3.76 -17.99
N ARG A 573 -5.37 5.01 -17.50
CA ARG A 573 -5.74 5.26 -16.09
C ARG A 573 -7.08 4.66 -15.71
N LEU A 574 -8.09 4.83 -16.55
CA LEU A 574 -9.45 4.34 -16.28
C LEU A 574 -9.49 2.80 -16.33
N LYS A 575 -8.76 2.20 -17.26
CA LYS A 575 -8.60 0.75 -17.32
C LYS A 575 -7.88 0.19 -16.08
N ALA A 576 -6.80 0.84 -15.64
CA ALA A 576 -6.08 0.43 -14.43
C ALA A 576 -6.99 0.45 -13.18
N ILE A 577 -7.81 1.50 -12.99
CA ILE A 577 -8.72 1.55 -11.82
C ILE A 577 -9.82 0.47 -11.86
N GLU A 578 -10.21 0.02 -13.06
CA GLU A 578 -11.19 -1.06 -13.28
C GLU A 578 -10.58 -2.45 -13.10
N GLU A 579 -9.34 -2.68 -13.54
CA GLU A 579 -8.63 -3.96 -13.41
C GLU A 579 -8.14 -4.19 -11.96
N HIS A 580 -7.71 -3.14 -11.26
CA HIS A 580 -7.22 -3.24 -9.88
C HIS A 580 -8.34 -3.15 -8.84
N THR A 581 -9.35 -4.02 -8.94
CA THR A 581 -10.49 -4.10 -7.99
C THR A 581 -10.13 -4.83 -6.69
N GLU A 582 -9.02 -5.56 -6.64
CA GLU A 582 -8.60 -6.31 -5.46
C GLU A 582 -8.24 -5.40 -4.27
N LEU A 583 -8.60 -5.88 -3.08
CA LEU A 583 -8.24 -5.32 -1.78
C LEU A 583 -6.72 -5.43 -1.57
N GLY A 584 -6.02 -4.32 -1.27
CA GLY A 584 -4.56 -4.27 -1.11
C GLY A 584 -3.83 -3.69 -2.33
N SER A 585 -4.58 -3.24 -3.34
CA SER A 585 -4.05 -2.63 -4.57
C SER A 585 -3.46 -1.24 -4.39
N GLY A 586 -3.67 -0.55 -3.26
CA GLY A 586 -3.27 0.86 -3.09
C GLY A 586 -1.76 1.09 -3.22
N PHE A 587 -0.94 0.11 -2.84
CA PHE A 587 0.51 0.15 -3.08
C PHE A 587 0.86 0.01 -4.57
N LYS A 588 0.24 -0.95 -5.28
CA LYS A 588 0.45 -1.15 -6.72
C LYS A 588 0.01 0.08 -7.51
N ILE A 589 -1.11 0.67 -7.10
CA ILE A 589 -1.66 1.87 -7.72
C ILE A 589 -0.83 3.12 -7.41
N ALA A 590 -0.22 3.21 -6.24
CA ALA A 590 0.74 4.28 -5.96
C ALA A 590 1.99 4.17 -6.85
N MET A 591 2.42 2.94 -7.18
CA MET A 591 3.50 2.71 -8.15
C MET A 591 3.08 3.08 -9.57
N GLU A 592 1.89 2.66 -10.00
CA GLU A 592 1.36 3.03 -11.32
C GLU A 592 1.07 4.54 -11.44
N ASP A 593 0.56 5.20 -10.39
CA ASP A 593 0.36 6.66 -10.39
C ASP A 593 1.71 7.39 -10.47
N LEU A 594 2.75 6.86 -9.82
CA LEU A 594 4.11 7.37 -9.94
C LEU A 594 4.67 7.18 -11.38
N GLU A 595 4.41 6.03 -12.00
CA GLU A 595 4.73 5.77 -13.41
C GLU A 595 4.02 6.74 -14.35
N LEU A 596 2.71 6.91 -14.17
CA LEU A 596 1.84 7.67 -15.07
C LEU A 596 1.99 9.19 -14.93
N ARG A 597 2.24 9.70 -13.71
CA ARG A 597 2.42 11.16 -13.48
C ARG A 597 3.85 11.63 -13.74
N GLY A 598 4.82 10.72 -13.69
CA GLY A 598 6.24 11.01 -13.83
C GLY A 598 6.87 11.68 -12.61
N ALA A 599 8.02 11.17 -12.15
CA ALA A 599 8.73 11.69 -10.97
C ALA A 599 9.35 13.10 -11.11
N GLY A 600 9.19 13.76 -12.26
CA GLY A 600 9.94 14.98 -12.64
C GLY A 600 9.77 16.17 -11.70
N ASN A 601 8.57 16.33 -11.10
CA ASN A 601 8.31 17.43 -10.16
C ASN A 601 8.68 17.12 -8.70
N LEU A 602 8.99 15.87 -8.36
CA LEU A 602 9.08 15.40 -6.96
C LEU A 602 10.52 15.24 -6.44
N LEU A 603 11.46 14.88 -7.31
CA LEU A 603 12.84 14.54 -6.96
C LEU A 603 13.87 15.58 -7.41
N GLY A 604 13.42 16.65 -8.07
CA GLY A 604 14.29 17.60 -8.77
C GLY A 604 14.65 17.09 -10.16
N THR A 605 14.86 18.02 -11.08
CA THR A 605 15.12 17.75 -12.51
C THR A 605 16.35 16.87 -12.73
N GLU A 606 17.38 17.02 -11.92
CA GLU A 606 18.61 16.21 -12.02
C GLU A 606 18.38 14.73 -11.67
N GLN A 607 17.65 14.45 -10.59
CA GLN A 607 17.41 13.07 -10.13
C GLN A 607 16.49 12.32 -11.08
N HIS A 608 15.52 13.02 -11.66
CA HIS A 608 14.67 12.49 -12.70
C HIS A 608 15.47 12.00 -13.92
N GLY A 609 16.48 12.78 -14.34
CA GLY A 609 17.36 12.40 -15.44
C GLY A 609 18.16 11.13 -15.17
N PHE A 610 18.59 10.90 -13.93
CA PHE A 610 19.29 9.65 -13.57
C PHE A 610 18.36 8.45 -13.61
N ILE A 611 17.13 8.57 -13.10
CA ILE A 611 16.17 7.45 -13.10
C ILE A 611 15.79 7.06 -14.53
N GLN A 612 15.57 8.02 -15.43
CA GLN A 612 15.35 7.70 -16.84
C GLN A 612 16.54 6.98 -17.47
N ALA A 613 17.77 7.34 -17.07
CA ALA A 613 18.97 6.77 -17.66
C ALA A 613 19.23 5.31 -17.23
N VAL A 614 18.95 4.96 -15.97
CA VAL A 614 19.31 3.65 -15.38
C VAL A 614 18.11 2.78 -14.95
N GLY A 615 16.91 3.34 -14.92
CA GLY A 615 15.70 2.71 -14.39
C GLY A 615 15.58 2.82 -12.86
N PHE A 616 14.32 2.87 -12.39
CA PHE A 616 14.00 3.16 -10.99
C PHE A 616 14.59 2.16 -9.98
N ASP A 617 14.44 0.85 -10.21
CA ASP A 617 14.93 -0.16 -9.25
C ASP A 617 16.46 -0.12 -9.10
N LEU A 618 17.19 -0.01 -10.22
CA LEU A 618 18.65 0.07 -10.18
C LEU A 618 19.13 1.36 -9.50
N TYR A 619 18.45 2.47 -9.78
CA TYR A 619 18.69 3.73 -9.08
C TYR A 619 18.51 3.59 -7.56
N CYS A 620 17.47 2.90 -7.10
CA CYS A 620 17.26 2.59 -5.68
C CYS A 620 18.41 1.74 -5.09
N ARG A 621 18.86 0.69 -5.80
CA ARG A 621 19.97 -0.16 -5.34
C ARG A 621 21.27 0.63 -5.19
N LEU A 622 21.59 1.47 -6.18
CA LEU A 622 22.80 2.29 -6.18
C LEU A 622 22.83 3.29 -5.01
N LEU A 623 21.71 3.92 -4.70
CA LEU A 623 21.67 4.83 -3.55
C LEU A 623 21.72 4.08 -2.22
N ARG A 624 21.07 2.91 -2.08
CA ARG A 624 21.25 2.07 -0.88
C ARG A 624 22.70 1.63 -0.67
N SER A 625 23.37 1.16 -1.73
CA SER A 625 24.78 0.74 -1.62
C SER A 625 25.69 1.92 -1.29
N THR A 626 25.43 3.10 -1.86
CA THR A 626 26.16 4.34 -1.55
C THR A 626 25.98 4.76 -0.08
N ILE A 627 24.75 4.71 0.46
CA ILE A 627 24.47 5.00 1.88
C ILE A 627 25.20 4.00 2.79
N ALA A 628 25.14 2.70 2.48
CA ALA A 628 25.81 1.67 3.25
C ALA A 628 27.34 1.85 3.24
N GLY A 629 27.92 2.20 2.09
CA GLY A 629 29.34 2.51 1.94
C GLY A 629 29.77 3.74 2.76
N LEU A 630 29.00 4.83 2.66
CA LEU A 630 29.27 6.04 3.44
C LEU A 630 29.17 5.82 4.95
N ARG A 631 28.23 4.97 5.41
CA ARG A 631 28.15 4.57 6.83
C ARG A 631 29.37 3.81 7.33
N LYS A 632 29.97 2.95 6.48
CA LYS A 632 31.19 2.19 6.82
C LYS A 632 32.46 3.07 6.81
N GLY A 633 32.45 4.18 6.10
CA GLY A 633 33.60 5.10 5.95
C GLY A 633 33.64 6.25 6.96
N LEU A 634 32.62 6.42 7.81
CA LEU A 634 32.61 7.42 8.88
C LEU A 634 33.43 6.91 10.08
N PRO A 635 34.34 7.71 10.65
CA PRO A 635 34.99 7.35 11.91
C PRO A 635 33.90 7.22 13.00
N SER A 636 33.95 6.08 13.70
CA SER A 636 33.06 5.71 14.82
C SER A 636 33.11 6.70 15.97
#